data_AF-A0A9P5QDN3-F1
#
_entry.id   AF-A0A9P5QDN3-F1
#
_cell.length_a   1.000
_cell.length_b   1.000
_cell.length_c   1.000
_cell.angle_alpha   90.00
_cell.angle_beta   90.00
_cell.angle_gamma   90.00
#
_symmetry.space_group_name_H-M   'P 1'
#
loop_
_entity.id
_entity.type
_entity.pdbx_description
1 polymer ?
#
loop_
_entity_poly.entity_id
_entity_poly.type
_entity_poly.pdbx_seq_one_letter_code
_entity_poly.pdbx_strand_id
1 'polypeptide(L)'
;MPASFSAARSAAPPIIFAHANGFHKEIWEPIISRISLRWTANDLYAFDCRNQGDSAVLNKDVLEKTFDWYSYAYDILQIIDKFNLKKPVGIGHSILAELIRPGTFSAIVTIDPSMFPRSVDPSIFPRSIYLNAPVDDHPMAQLTLKRRDTWKDRIEAKENLLEKRFFRSWHPEVLDLYVEHGMIDVINEDGSSSLILKCPKYQEAITFTCMGTGLYDSFERLNELEIPVQIITGKISDM
;
A
#
# COMPACT_ATOMS: atom_id res chain seq x y z
N MET A 1 44.55 -25.73 13.85
CA MET A 1 43.43 -24.78 13.90
C MET A 1 42.59 -24.99 12.65
N PRO A 2 41.29 -25.30 12.75
CA PRO A 2 40.48 -25.45 11.55
C PRO A 2 40.13 -24.06 11.00
N ALA A 3 40.39 -23.85 9.72
CA ALA A 3 40.00 -22.63 9.01
C ALA A 3 38.47 -22.54 8.98
N SER A 4 37.91 -21.46 9.53
CA SER A 4 36.49 -21.15 9.39
C SER A 4 36.22 -20.72 7.96
N PHE A 5 35.56 -21.57 7.18
CA PHE A 5 34.92 -21.16 5.93
C PHE A 5 33.73 -20.27 6.27
N SER A 6 33.96 -18.97 6.43
CA SER A 6 32.91 -17.96 6.24
C SER A 6 32.73 -17.81 4.73
N ALA A 7 31.94 -18.69 4.12
CA ALA A 7 31.40 -18.42 2.80
C ALA A 7 30.66 -17.09 2.89
N ALA A 8 31.17 -16.06 2.21
CA ALA A 8 30.49 -14.79 2.10
C ALA A 8 29.08 -15.07 1.57
N ARG A 9 28.06 -14.88 2.42
CA ARG A 9 26.67 -14.95 2.00
C ARG A 9 26.55 -13.95 0.85
N SER A 10 26.20 -14.42 -0.35
CA SER A 10 25.79 -13.51 -1.43
C SER A 10 24.69 -12.64 -0.82
N ALA A 11 24.95 -11.35 -0.62
CA ALA A 11 24.01 -10.47 0.06
C ALA A 11 22.68 -10.55 -0.68
N ALA A 12 21.63 -10.99 0.04
CA ALA A 12 20.31 -11.05 -0.56
C ALA A 12 19.91 -9.64 -1.01
N PRO A 13 19.23 -9.46 -2.17
CA PRO A 13 18.84 -8.14 -2.61
C PRO A 13 17.93 -7.49 -1.55
N PRO A 14 18.02 -6.16 -1.35
CA PRO A 14 17.08 -5.46 -0.47
C PRO A 14 15.64 -5.67 -0.94
N ILE A 15 14.69 -5.56 -0.02
CA ILE A 15 13.26 -5.66 -0.32
C ILE A 15 12.60 -4.33 0.04
N ILE A 16 11.78 -3.81 -0.87
CA ILE A 16 10.93 -2.65 -0.62
C ILE A 16 9.46 -3.07 -0.62
N PHE A 17 8.72 -2.69 0.44
CA PHE A 17 7.32 -3.02 0.67
C PHE A 17 6.46 -1.78 0.47
N ALA A 18 5.58 -1.80 -0.52
CA ALA A 18 4.60 -0.77 -0.82
C ALA A 18 3.20 -1.25 -0.41
N HIS A 19 2.59 -0.61 0.58
CA HIS A 19 1.25 -0.97 1.06
C HIS A 19 0.16 -0.54 0.06
N ALA A 20 -1.02 -1.17 0.15
CA ALA A 20 -2.17 -0.82 -0.68
C ALA A 20 -2.96 0.38 -0.11
N ASN A 21 -3.90 0.90 -0.90
CA ASN A 21 -4.73 2.04 -0.53
C ASN A 21 -5.53 1.80 0.77
N GLY A 22 -5.53 2.78 1.66
CA GLY A 22 -6.21 2.73 2.96
C GLY A 22 -5.43 1.99 4.05
N PHE A 23 -4.16 1.65 3.80
CA PHE A 23 -3.29 0.99 4.78
C PHE A 23 -2.05 1.83 5.11
N HIS A 24 -1.10 1.24 5.83
CA HIS A 24 0.16 1.85 6.26
C HIS A 24 1.26 0.77 6.33
N LYS A 25 2.51 1.19 6.45
CA LYS A 25 3.70 0.33 6.35
C LYS A 25 3.76 -0.81 7.38
N GLU A 26 3.23 -0.62 8.58
CA GLU A 26 3.32 -1.60 9.67
C GLU A 26 2.48 -2.87 9.41
N ILE A 27 1.55 -2.85 8.45
CA ILE A 27 0.86 -4.10 8.03
C ILE A 27 1.83 -5.18 7.54
N TRP A 28 3.04 -4.77 7.13
CA TRP A 28 4.09 -5.66 6.67
C TRP A 28 4.91 -6.29 7.82
N GLU A 29 4.79 -5.80 9.05
CA GLU A 29 5.59 -6.32 10.19
C GLU A 29 5.48 -7.84 10.38
N PRO A 30 4.29 -8.46 10.27
CA PRO A 30 4.19 -9.91 10.40
C PRO A 30 4.94 -10.65 9.27
N ILE A 31 4.98 -10.10 8.07
CA ILE A 31 5.70 -10.69 6.94
C ILE A 31 7.21 -10.48 7.11
N ILE A 32 7.61 -9.25 7.43
CA ILE A 32 9.00 -8.84 7.66
C ILE A 32 9.65 -9.69 8.76
N SER A 33 8.95 -9.90 9.88
CA SER A 33 9.45 -10.72 11.00
C SER A 33 9.66 -12.19 10.64
N ARG A 34 8.91 -12.72 9.66
CA ARG A 34 8.99 -14.12 9.23
C ARG A 34 10.05 -14.34 8.14
N ILE A 35 10.34 -13.32 7.32
CA ILE A 35 11.38 -13.42 6.27
C ILE A 35 12.78 -13.01 6.76
N SER A 36 12.88 -12.25 7.86
CA SER A 36 14.15 -11.76 8.42
C SER A 36 15.10 -12.86 8.92
N LEU A 37 14.73 -14.14 8.83
CA LEU A 37 15.65 -15.27 8.97
C LEU A 37 16.65 -15.37 7.78
N ARG A 38 16.28 -14.84 6.62
CA ARG A 38 17.10 -14.83 5.39
C ARG A 38 17.67 -13.46 5.05
N TRP A 39 16.98 -12.38 5.43
CA TRP A 39 17.40 -10.99 5.23
C TRP A 39 17.76 -10.34 6.57
N THR A 40 18.66 -9.37 6.57
CA THR A 40 18.91 -8.56 7.76
C THR A 40 17.96 -7.38 7.82
N ALA A 41 17.78 -6.75 8.98
CA ALA A 41 16.93 -5.57 9.12
C ALA A 41 17.34 -4.42 8.17
N ASN A 42 18.63 -4.32 7.83
CA ASN A 42 19.15 -3.31 6.91
C ASN A 42 18.79 -3.58 5.44
N ASP A 43 18.20 -4.74 5.14
CA ASP A 43 17.80 -5.11 3.78
C ASP A 43 16.30 -4.90 3.55
N LEU A 44 15.51 -4.50 4.55
CA LEU A 44 14.04 -4.50 4.49
C LEU A 44 13.51 -3.07 4.69
N TYR A 45 12.78 -2.57 3.69
CA TYR A 45 12.31 -1.19 3.64
C TYR A 45 10.80 -1.15 3.44
N ALA A 46 10.03 -0.77 4.47
CA ALA A 46 8.61 -0.46 4.34
C ALA A 46 8.40 1.04 4.51
N PHE A 47 7.47 1.62 3.74
CA PHE A 47 7.25 3.07 3.73
C PHE A 47 5.77 3.39 3.53
N ASP A 48 5.36 4.57 4.00
CA ASP A 48 4.00 5.07 3.81
C ASP A 48 3.93 5.92 2.53
N CYS A 49 2.91 5.67 1.70
CA CYS A 49 2.53 6.56 0.61
C CYS A 49 2.31 7.98 1.14
N ARG A 50 2.65 9.00 0.34
CA ARG A 50 2.64 10.42 0.77
C ARG A 50 1.33 10.89 1.43
N ASN A 51 0.20 10.26 1.09
CA ASN A 51 -1.13 10.60 1.60
C ASN A 51 -1.73 9.56 2.56
N GLN A 52 -0.92 8.60 3.04
CA GLN A 52 -1.36 7.54 3.96
C GLN A 52 -0.41 7.38 5.15
N GLY A 53 -0.82 6.64 6.18
CA GLY A 53 -0.02 6.37 7.37
C GLY A 53 0.59 7.63 8.01
N ASP A 54 1.83 7.53 8.47
CA ASP A 54 2.54 8.65 9.09
C ASP A 54 2.87 9.75 8.08
N SER A 55 3.10 9.40 6.81
CA SER A 55 3.33 10.38 5.74
C SER A 55 2.14 11.34 5.59
N ALA A 56 0.90 10.85 5.70
CA ALA A 56 -0.29 11.71 5.67
C ALA A 56 -0.31 12.74 6.80
N VAL A 57 0.06 12.30 8.01
CA VAL A 57 0.11 13.15 9.20
C VAL A 57 1.17 14.24 9.02
N LEU A 58 2.35 13.88 8.53
CA LEU A 58 3.43 14.81 8.24
C LEU A 58 3.08 15.81 7.13
N ASN A 59 2.36 15.34 6.11
CA ASN A 59 2.02 16.14 4.93
C ASN A 59 0.69 16.89 5.05
N LYS A 60 -0.01 16.85 6.19
CA LYS A 60 -1.39 17.33 6.35
C LYS A 60 -1.69 18.71 5.73
N ASP A 61 -0.71 19.62 5.76
CA ASP A 61 -0.85 21.00 5.28
C ASP A 61 -0.52 21.18 3.79
N VAL A 62 0.02 20.14 3.14
CA VAL A 62 0.45 20.14 1.73
C VAL A 62 -0.20 19.02 0.90
N LEU A 63 -1.11 18.25 1.48
CA LEU A 63 -1.84 17.20 0.77
C LEU A 63 -2.71 17.79 -0.34
N GLU A 64 -2.55 17.25 -1.53
CA GLU A 64 -3.32 17.63 -2.71
C GLU A 64 -4.73 17.03 -2.70
N LYS A 65 -5.61 17.59 -3.53
CA LYS A 65 -6.97 17.07 -3.75
C LYS A 65 -7.05 16.04 -4.87
N THR A 66 -5.91 15.70 -5.46
CA THR A 66 -5.74 14.73 -6.53
C THR A 66 -4.60 13.79 -6.15
N PHE A 67 -4.64 12.55 -6.63
CA PHE A 67 -3.58 11.58 -6.35
C PHE A 67 -3.28 10.76 -7.60
N ASP A 68 -2.08 10.84 -8.13
CA ASP A 68 -1.67 10.04 -9.29
C ASP A 68 -0.86 8.81 -8.84
N TRP A 69 -1.21 7.63 -9.35
CA TRP A 69 -0.46 6.40 -9.11
C TRP A 69 0.98 6.48 -9.61
N TYR A 70 1.25 7.27 -10.67
CA TYR A 70 2.62 7.55 -11.10
C TYR A 70 3.41 8.33 -10.04
N SER A 71 2.76 9.22 -9.27
CA SER A 71 3.41 9.92 -8.16
C SER A 71 3.89 8.94 -7.09
N TYR A 72 3.11 7.89 -6.80
CA TYR A 72 3.54 6.84 -5.88
C TYR A 72 4.71 6.03 -6.42
N ALA A 73 4.71 5.75 -7.72
CA ALA A 73 5.85 5.11 -8.39
C ALA A 73 7.12 5.97 -8.34
N TYR A 74 7.01 7.29 -8.55
CA TYR A 74 8.14 8.21 -8.39
C TYR A 74 8.65 8.27 -6.94
N ASP A 75 7.76 8.18 -5.94
CA ASP A 75 8.17 8.10 -4.53
C ASP A 75 9.00 6.83 -4.26
N ILE A 76 8.58 5.69 -4.81
CA ILE A 76 9.34 4.43 -4.74
C ILE A 76 10.75 4.60 -5.32
N LEU A 77 10.87 5.20 -6.52
CA LEU A 77 12.16 5.43 -7.15
C LEU A 77 13.04 6.38 -6.33
N GLN A 78 12.47 7.43 -5.73
CA GLN A 78 13.19 8.35 -4.85
C GLN A 78 13.70 7.65 -3.58
N ILE A 79 12.91 6.74 -2.98
CA ILE A 79 13.34 5.94 -1.83
C ILE A 79 14.50 5.03 -2.22
N ILE A 80 14.41 4.36 -3.37
CA ILE A 80 15.47 3.51 -3.92
C ILE A 80 16.77 4.32 -4.08
N ASP A 81 16.69 5.52 -4.63
CA ASP A 81 17.85 6.38 -4.85
C ASP A 81 18.41 6.90 -3.52
N LYS A 82 17.54 7.34 -2.60
CA LYS A 82 17.90 7.88 -1.28
C LYS A 82 18.67 6.88 -0.43
N PHE A 83 18.24 5.61 -0.44
CA PHE A 83 18.88 4.53 0.31
C PHE A 83 19.88 3.74 -0.53
N ASN A 84 20.12 4.14 -1.79
CA ASN A 84 21.06 3.52 -2.71
C ASN A 84 20.81 2.00 -2.89
N LEU A 85 19.53 1.60 -2.98
CA LEU A 85 19.13 0.20 -3.07
C LEU A 85 19.50 -0.35 -4.44
N LYS A 86 20.36 -1.38 -4.48
CA LYS A 86 20.81 -2.00 -5.72
C LYS A 86 19.91 -3.16 -6.09
N LYS A 87 19.15 -2.99 -7.18
CA LYS A 87 18.23 -4.00 -7.72
C LYS A 87 17.36 -4.66 -6.65
N PRO A 88 16.61 -3.89 -5.85
CA PRO A 88 15.77 -4.46 -4.80
C PRO A 88 14.68 -5.36 -5.39
N VAL A 89 14.11 -6.23 -4.56
CA VAL A 89 12.83 -6.89 -4.84
C VAL A 89 11.71 -5.94 -4.42
N GLY A 90 10.78 -5.65 -5.32
CA GLY A 90 9.60 -4.84 -5.01
C GLY A 90 8.42 -5.71 -4.59
N ILE A 91 7.80 -5.41 -3.46
CA ILE A 91 6.58 -6.10 -2.99
C ILE A 91 5.42 -5.09 -2.91
N GLY A 92 4.30 -5.41 -3.57
CA GLY A 92 3.12 -4.53 -3.64
C GLY A 92 3.07 -3.69 -4.92
N HIS A 93 2.96 -2.36 -4.79
CA HIS A 93 2.71 -1.43 -5.91
C HIS A 93 3.97 -1.01 -6.71
N SER A 94 4.88 -1.94 -7.02
CA SER A 94 6.17 -1.63 -7.68
C SER A 94 6.16 -1.65 -9.21
N ILE A 95 5.09 -2.11 -9.87
CA ILE A 95 5.05 -2.29 -11.34
C ILE A 95 5.26 -0.99 -12.10
N LEU A 96 4.52 0.08 -11.76
CA LEU A 96 4.66 1.37 -12.44
C LEU A 96 6.07 1.95 -12.28
N ALA A 97 6.73 1.73 -11.14
CA ALA A 97 8.10 2.20 -10.92
C ALA A 97 9.09 1.52 -11.87
N GLU A 98 8.94 0.22 -12.12
CA GLU A 98 9.75 -0.50 -13.11
C GLU A 98 9.42 -0.06 -14.54
N LEU A 99 8.15 0.22 -14.86
CA LEU A 99 7.76 0.75 -16.18
C LEU A 99 8.29 2.17 -16.45
N ILE A 100 8.47 2.98 -15.41
CA ILE A 100 9.08 4.31 -15.49
C ILE A 100 10.60 4.22 -15.66
N ARG A 101 11.25 3.31 -14.90
CA ARG A 101 12.71 3.14 -14.91
C ARG A 101 13.06 1.65 -15.01
N PRO A 102 13.05 1.07 -16.23
CA PRO A 102 13.36 -0.34 -16.44
C PRO A 102 14.73 -0.75 -15.91
N GLY A 103 14.82 -1.96 -15.36
CA GLY A 103 16.02 -2.51 -14.72
C GLY A 103 16.27 -2.01 -13.30
N THR A 104 15.28 -1.33 -12.68
CA THR A 104 15.38 -0.85 -11.29
C THR A 104 15.31 -2.01 -10.31
N PHE A 105 14.41 -2.96 -10.51
CA PHE A 105 14.20 -4.09 -9.59
C PHE A 105 14.92 -5.37 -10.08
N SER A 106 15.22 -6.28 -9.16
CA SER A 106 15.64 -7.65 -9.53
C SER A 106 14.46 -8.59 -9.75
N ALA A 107 13.33 -8.32 -9.09
CA ALA A 107 12.06 -9.02 -9.22
C ALA A 107 10.94 -8.19 -8.59
N ILE A 108 9.70 -8.47 -8.97
CA ILE A 108 8.51 -7.88 -8.36
C ILE A 108 7.57 -9.00 -7.88
N VAL A 109 6.99 -8.81 -6.70
CA VAL A 109 5.92 -9.66 -6.16
C VAL A 109 4.71 -8.79 -5.85
N THR A 110 3.60 -9.03 -6.54
CA THR A 110 2.34 -8.33 -6.29
C THR A 110 1.34 -9.24 -5.60
N ILE A 111 0.58 -8.70 -4.66
CA ILE A 111 -0.46 -9.42 -3.92
C ILE A 111 -1.80 -8.77 -4.26
N ASP A 112 -2.67 -9.52 -4.93
CA ASP A 112 -3.94 -9.07 -5.49
C ASP A 112 -3.81 -7.67 -6.15
N PRO A 113 -2.97 -7.49 -7.18
CA PRO A 113 -2.81 -6.18 -7.79
C PRO A 113 -4.10 -5.75 -8.50
N SER A 114 -4.55 -4.51 -8.28
CA SER A 114 -5.63 -3.90 -9.06
C SER A 114 -5.11 -3.44 -10.43
N MET A 115 -5.14 -4.35 -11.40
CA MET A 115 -4.74 -4.13 -12.79
C MET A 115 -5.77 -4.74 -13.74
N PHE A 116 -6.25 -3.99 -14.73
CA PHE A 116 -7.26 -4.47 -15.68
C PHE A 116 -6.94 -3.94 -17.09
N PRO A 117 -7.28 -4.66 -18.16
CA PRO A 117 -7.18 -4.12 -19.52
C PRO A 117 -8.19 -2.99 -19.74
N ARG A 118 -7.87 -1.99 -20.58
CA ARG A 118 -8.86 -0.95 -20.96
C ARG A 118 -10.06 -1.55 -21.67
N SER A 119 -9.86 -2.67 -22.37
CA SER A 119 -10.90 -3.40 -23.08
C SER A 119 -11.81 -4.24 -22.17
N VAL A 120 -11.69 -4.15 -20.84
CA VAL A 120 -12.58 -4.89 -19.94
C VAL A 120 -14.02 -4.46 -20.16
N ASP A 121 -14.88 -5.42 -20.49
CA ASP A 121 -16.30 -5.18 -20.70
C ASP A 121 -16.91 -4.62 -19.40
N PRO A 122 -17.60 -3.46 -19.43
CA PRO A 122 -18.30 -2.93 -18.27
C PRO A 122 -19.33 -3.87 -17.64
N SER A 123 -19.83 -4.89 -18.35
CA SER A 123 -20.67 -5.93 -17.75
C SER A 123 -19.87 -6.91 -16.87
N ILE A 124 -18.58 -7.09 -17.15
CA ILE A 124 -17.66 -7.97 -16.41
C ILE A 124 -17.00 -7.21 -15.26
N PHE A 125 -16.61 -5.95 -15.50
CA PHE A 125 -16.10 -5.05 -14.47
C PHE A 125 -16.87 -3.73 -14.49
N PRO A 126 -18.09 -3.67 -13.92
CA PRO A 126 -18.93 -2.46 -13.90
C PRO A 126 -18.27 -1.25 -13.25
N ARG A 127 -17.22 -1.47 -12.46
CA ARG A 127 -16.41 -0.41 -11.85
C ARG A 127 -15.54 0.34 -12.86
N SER A 128 -15.28 -0.21 -14.06
CA SER A 128 -14.45 0.44 -15.08
C SER A 128 -14.97 1.81 -15.50
N ILE A 129 -16.30 1.99 -15.53
CA ILE A 129 -16.93 3.25 -15.96
C ILE A 129 -16.68 4.41 -14.98
N TYR A 130 -16.26 4.10 -13.75
CA TYR A 130 -16.04 5.08 -12.71
C TYR A 130 -14.56 5.40 -12.49
N LEU A 131 -13.62 4.77 -13.20
CA LEU A 131 -12.18 4.85 -12.89
C LEU A 131 -11.56 6.26 -12.95
N ASN A 132 -12.22 7.20 -13.65
CA ASN A 132 -11.87 8.62 -13.70
C ASN A 132 -13.06 9.52 -13.32
N ALA A 133 -14.10 8.95 -12.70
CA ALA A 133 -15.24 9.74 -12.24
C ALA A 133 -14.82 10.66 -11.08
N PRO A 134 -15.40 11.87 -10.98
CA PRO A 134 -15.22 12.71 -9.80
C PRO A 134 -15.53 11.95 -8.51
N VAL A 135 -14.96 12.39 -7.38
CA VAL A 135 -15.16 11.78 -6.05
C VAL A 135 -16.64 11.60 -5.72
N ASP A 136 -17.48 12.57 -6.09
CA ASP A 136 -18.92 12.56 -5.83
C ASP A 136 -19.67 11.46 -6.60
N ASP A 137 -19.17 11.08 -7.77
CA ASP A 137 -19.77 10.09 -8.66
C ASP A 137 -19.09 8.71 -8.56
N HIS A 138 -17.96 8.58 -7.87
CA HIS A 138 -17.22 7.34 -7.76
C HIS A 138 -17.72 6.46 -6.60
N PRO A 139 -18.28 5.25 -6.84
CA PRO A 139 -18.91 4.44 -5.80
C PRO A 139 -17.99 4.07 -4.63
N MET A 140 -16.75 3.65 -4.92
CA MET A 140 -15.77 3.32 -3.85
C MET A 140 -15.38 4.54 -3.03
N ALA A 141 -15.13 5.69 -3.67
CA ALA A 141 -14.85 6.95 -2.98
C ALA A 141 -16.01 7.33 -2.03
N GLN A 142 -17.25 7.27 -2.52
CA GLN A 142 -18.44 7.54 -1.71
C GLN A 142 -18.61 6.55 -0.55
N LEU A 143 -18.34 5.26 -0.77
CA LEU A 143 -18.35 4.26 0.30
C LEU A 143 -17.28 4.56 1.35
N THR A 144 -16.08 4.96 0.95
CA THR A 144 -14.99 5.36 1.85
C THR A 144 -15.35 6.59 2.66
N LEU A 145 -15.91 7.64 2.05
CA LEU A 145 -16.30 8.88 2.75
C LEU A 145 -17.39 8.65 3.81
N LYS A 146 -18.27 7.66 3.60
CA LYS A 146 -19.32 7.27 4.56
C LYS A 146 -18.81 6.43 5.73
N ARG A 147 -17.56 5.96 5.70
CA ARG A 147 -17.00 5.17 6.80
C ARG A 147 -16.82 6.04 8.04
N ARG A 148 -16.97 5.39 9.19
CA ARG A 148 -16.51 5.93 10.48
C ARG A 148 -14.99 5.99 10.50
N ASP A 149 -14.45 7.12 10.92
CA ASP A 149 -13.01 7.44 11.04
C ASP A 149 -12.65 8.11 12.36
N THR A 150 -13.59 8.18 13.31
CA THR A 150 -13.38 8.72 14.65
C THR A 150 -14.00 7.81 15.69
N TRP A 151 -13.25 7.57 16.76
CA TRP A 151 -13.61 6.75 17.92
C TRP A 151 -13.17 7.45 19.20
N LYS A 152 -13.64 6.95 20.34
CA LYS A 152 -13.22 7.40 21.67
C LYS A 152 -11.78 6.96 21.96
N ASP A 153 -11.46 5.70 21.67
CA ASP A 153 -10.18 5.07 21.96
C ASP A 153 -9.94 3.85 21.05
N ARG A 154 -8.74 3.24 21.17
CA ARG A 154 -8.32 2.09 20.36
C ARG A 154 -9.17 0.85 20.60
N ILE A 155 -9.74 0.70 21.81
CA ILE A 155 -10.59 -0.43 22.17
C ILE A 155 -11.90 -0.34 21.37
N GLU A 156 -12.58 0.81 21.44
CA GLU A 156 -13.81 1.05 20.67
C GLU A 156 -13.55 0.91 19.16
N ALA A 157 -12.42 1.43 18.68
CA ALA A 157 -12.05 1.32 17.28
C ALA A 157 -11.93 -0.15 16.83
N LYS A 158 -11.22 -0.98 17.60
CA LYS A 158 -11.07 -2.41 17.30
C LYS A 158 -12.41 -3.14 17.33
N GLU A 159 -13.26 -2.88 18.33
CA GLU A 159 -14.60 -3.47 18.42
C GLU A 159 -15.45 -3.11 17.20
N ASN A 160 -15.49 -1.84 16.81
CA ASN A 160 -16.22 -1.39 15.62
C ASN A 160 -15.67 -1.98 14.31
N LEU A 161 -14.34 -2.16 14.19
CA LEU A 161 -13.75 -2.81 13.01
C LEU A 161 -14.21 -4.27 12.93
N LEU A 162 -14.25 -5.00 14.04
CA LEU A 162 -14.69 -6.40 14.10
C LEU A 162 -16.19 -6.61 13.80
N GLU A 163 -17.01 -5.55 13.82
CA GLU A 163 -18.39 -5.62 13.31
C GLU A 163 -18.47 -5.78 11.79
N LYS A 164 -17.39 -5.46 11.07
CA LYS A 164 -17.31 -5.52 9.60
C LYS A 164 -16.70 -6.85 9.15
N ARG A 165 -17.35 -7.54 8.21
CA ARG A 165 -16.89 -8.83 7.67
C ARG A 165 -15.46 -8.77 7.14
N PHE A 166 -15.08 -7.66 6.50
CA PHE A 166 -13.74 -7.44 5.94
C PHE A 166 -12.63 -7.55 7.00
N PHE A 167 -12.76 -6.85 8.14
CA PHE A 167 -11.75 -6.88 9.18
C PHE A 167 -11.80 -8.15 10.04
N ARG A 168 -12.97 -8.83 10.14
CA ARG A 168 -13.05 -10.13 10.82
C ARG A 168 -12.23 -11.24 10.17
N SER A 169 -12.00 -11.17 8.87
CA SER A 169 -11.17 -12.16 8.16
C SER A 169 -9.67 -11.88 8.25
N TRP A 170 -9.27 -10.75 8.82
CA TRP A 170 -7.86 -10.42 8.98
C TRP A 170 -7.21 -11.27 10.07
N HIS A 171 -5.92 -11.52 9.91
CA HIS A 171 -5.13 -12.12 10.99
C HIS A 171 -5.12 -11.16 12.21
N PRO A 172 -5.34 -11.65 13.45
CA PRO A 172 -5.46 -10.79 14.63
C PRO A 172 -4.26 -9.84 14.82
N GLU A 173 -3.04 -10.34 14.62
CA GLU A 173 -1.80 -9.54 14.67
C GLU A 173 -1.83 -8.33 13.72
N VAL A 174 -2.36 -8.49 12.51
CA VAL A 174 -2.44 -7.40 11.50
C VAL A 174 -3.51 -6.40 11.89
N LEU A 175 -4.65 -6.86 12.41
CA LEU A 175 -5.70 -5.96 12.89
C LEU A 175 -5.23 -5.13 14.09
N ASP A 176 -4.46 -5.73 14.99
CA ASP A 176 -3.86 -5.04 16.14
C ASP A 176 -2.89 -3.95 15.66
N LEU A 177 -2.01 -4.28 14.72
CA LEU A 177 -1.11 -3.31 14.10
C LEU A 177 -1.88 -2.19 13.38
N TYR A 178 -3.00 -2.51 12.72
CA TYR A 178 -3.83 -1.54 12.05
C TYR A 178 -4.44 -0.51 13.02
N VAL A 179 -4.93 -0.98 14.17
CA VAL A 179 -5.49 -0.10 15.20
C VAL A 179 -4.39 0.71 15.89
N GLU A 180 -3.24 0.09 16.18
CA GLU A 180 -2.16 0.74 16.90
C GLU A 180 -1.46 1.82 16.06
N HIS A 181 -1.15 1.50 14.81
CA HIS A 181 -0.31 2.35 13.95
C HIS A 181 -1.10 3.14 12.91
N GLY A 182 -2.32 2.71 12.56
CA GLY A 182 -3.17 3.39 11.58
C GLY A 182 -3.96 4.57 12.16
N MET A 183 -3.87 4.83 13.47
CA MET A 183 -4.69 5.80 14.18
C MET A 183 -3.84 6.76 15.04
N ILE A 184 -4.39 7.94 15.34
CA ILE A 184 -3.74 8.96 16.17
C ILE A 184 -4.74 9.61 17.13
N ASP A 185 -4.28 9.87 18.35
CA ASP A 185 -5.04 10.58 19.37
C ASP A 185 -5.06 12.09 19.07
N VAL A 186 -6.23 12.71 19.21
CA VAL A 186 -6.46 14.13 18.94
C VAL A 186 -7.16 14.75 20.15
N ILE A 187 -6.74 15.94 20.52
CA ILE A 187 -7.43 16.74 21.54
C ILE A 187 -8.46 17.62 20.84
N ASN A 188 -9.73 17.44 21.20
CA ASN A 188 -10.86 18.20 20.68
C ASN A 188 -10.92 19.60 21.32
N GLU A 189 -11.68 20.52 20.73
CA GLU A 189 -11.83 21.90 21.22
C GLU A 189 -12.39 21.98 22.66
N ASP A 190 -13.19 20.99 23.05
CA ASP A 190 -13.76 20.86 24.40
C ASP A 190 -12.80 20.23 25.44
N GLY A 191 -11.57 19.91 25.03
CA GLY A 191 -10.54 19.29 25.86
C GLY A 191 -10.66 17.76 25.99
N SER A 192 -11.69 17.14 25.40
CA SER A 192 -11.77 15.67 25.32
C SER A 192 -10.77 15.11 24.30
N SER A 193 -10.40 13.84 24.45
CA SER A 193 -9.59 13.13 23.45
C SER A 193 -10.47 12.29 22.54
N SER A 194 -10.16 12.26 21.25
CA SER A 194 -10.69 11.31 20.29
C SER A 194 -9.55 10.58 19.57
N LEU A 195 -9.86 9.45 18.96
CA LEU A 195 -8.96 8.69 18.11
C LEU A 195 -9.44 8.81 16.67
N ILE A 196 -8.57 9.23 15.75
CA ILE A 196 -8.89 9.32 14.32
C ILE A 196 -7.96 8.45 13.47
N LEU A 197 -8.38 8.14 12.24
CA LEU A 197 -7.48 7.55 11.24
C LEU A 197 -6.34 8.52 10.88
N LYS A 198 -5.11 8.01 10.77
CA LYS A 198 -3.98 8.77 10.21
C LYS A 198 -4.18 9.07 8.73
N CYS A 199 -4.76 8.13 7.98
CA CYS A 199 -5.16 8.34 6.59
C CYS A 199 -6.51 9.09 6.55
N PRO A 200 -6.56 10.34 6.07
CA PRO A 200 -7.83 11.04 5.95
C PRO A 200 -8.73 10.34 4.93
N LYS A 201 -10.02 10.15 5.24
CA LYS A 201 -10.97 9.46 4.33
C LYS A 201 -10.99 10.05 2.93
N TYR A 202 -10.83 11.37 2.82
CA TYR A 202 -10.78 12.03 1.51
C TYR A 202 -9.55 11.61 0.70
N GLN A 203 -8.39 11.39 1.34
CA GLN A 203 -7.17 10.94 0.67
C GLN A 203 -7.27 9.48 0.20
N GLU A 204 -7.87 8.60 1.01
CA GLU A 204 -8.20 7.23 0.58
C GLU A 204 -9.20 7.27 -0.60
N ALA A 205 -10.21 8.13 -0.52
CA ALA A 205 -11.25 8.27 -1.54
C ALA A 205 -10.71 8.75 -2.89
N ILE A 206 -9.87 9.80 -2.91
CA ILE A 206 -9.32 10.34 -4.17
C ILE A 206 -8.40 9.32 -4.86
N THR A 207 -7.77 8.43 -4.09
CA THR A 207 -6.91 7.36 -4.63
C THR A 207 -7.72 6.39 -5.52
N PHE A 208 -9.03 6.23 -5.28
CA PHE A 208 -9.91 5.46 -6.17
C PHE A 208 -10.27 6.21 -7.46
N THR A 209 -10.37 7.54 -7.42
CA THR A 209 -10.82 8.36 -8.56
C THR A 209 -9.77 8.58 -9.65
N CYS A 210 -8.52 8.33 -9.32
CA CYS A 210 -7.39 8.54 -10.20
C CYS A 210 -6.70 7.21 -10.55
N MET A 211 -7.42 6.10 -10.42
CA MET A 211 -6.91 4.78 -10.77
C MET A 211 -6.72 4.63 -12.29
N GLY A 212 -7.51 5.31 -13.13
CA GLY A 212 -7.62 5.05 -14.56
C GLY A 212 -6.28 4.83 -15.29
N THR A 213 -5.42 5.84 -15.39
CA THR A 213 -4.14 5.70 -16.13
C THR A 213 -3.22 4.66 -15.50
N GLY A 214 -2.96 4.73 -14.19
CA GLY A 214 -2.05 3.80 -13.52
C GLY A 214 -2.52 2.35 -13.54
N LEU A 215 -3.81 2.09 -13.34
CA LEU A 215 -4.43 0.76 -13.34
C LEU A 215 -4.35 0.11 -14.72
N TYR A 216 -4.66 0.88 -15.77
CA TYR A 216 -4.61 0.38 -17.15
C TYR A 216 -3.17 0.18 -17.62
N ASP A 217 -2.30 1.17 -17.40
CA ASP A 217 -0.91 1.11 -17.85
C ASP A 217 -0.17 -0.04 -17.15
N SER A 218 -0.48 -0.31 -15.86
CA SER A 218 0.06 -1.45 -15.13
C SER A 218 -0.29 -2.79 -15.75
N PHE A 219 -1.42 -2.92 -16.47
CA PHE A 219 -1.82 -4.15 -17.16
C PHE A 219 -1.31 -4.18 -18.60
N GLU A 220 -1.58 -3.12 -19.36
CA GLU A 220 -1.32 -3.07 -20.81
C GLU A 220 0.16 -3.10 -21.15
N ARG A 221 1.01 -2.65 -20.22
CA ARG A 221 2.46 -2.58 -20.38
C ARG A 221 3.20 -3.70 -19.64
N LEU A 222 2.50 -4.71 -19.10
CA LEU A 222 3.16 -5.85 -18.43
C LEU A 222 4.18 -6.56 -19.32
N ASN A 223 3.93 -6.58 -20.63
CA ASN A 223 4.83 -7.16 -21.63
C ASN A 223 6.13 -6.36 -21.84
N GLU A 224 6.23 -5.13 -21.33
CA GLU A 224 7.45 -4.32 -21.36
C GLU A 224 8.43 -4.67 -20.22
N LEU A 225 7.99 -5.45 -19.22
CA LEU A 225 8.81 -5.81 -18.07
C LEU A 225 9.82 -6.90 -18.44
N GLU A 226 11.11 -6.64 -18.23
CA GLU A 226 12.21 -7.58 -18.51
C GLU A 226 12.68 -8.36 -17.26
N ILE A 227 11.97 -8.20 -16.14
CA ILE A 227 12.30 -8.82 -14.85
C ILE A 227 11.24 -9.85 -14.44
N PRO A 228 11.58 -10.81 -13.56
CA PRO A 228 10.59 -11.73 -13.01
C PRO A 228 9.50 -10.98 -12.23
N VAL A 229 8.23 -11.28 -12.55
CA VAL A 229 7.05 -10.78 -11.84
C VAL A 229 6.24 -11.96 -11.32
N GLN A 230 6.02 -12.02 -10.02
CA GLN A 230 5.12 -12.98 -9.38
C GLN A 230 3.83 -12.29 -8.97
N ILE A 231 2.71 -12.79 -9.50
CA ILE A 231 1.38 -12.36 -9.08
C ILE A 231 0.82 -13.41 -8.10
N ILE A 232 0.39 -12.97 -6.93
CA ILE A 232 -0.28 -13.78 -5.91
C ILE A 232 -1.72 -13.27 -5.82
N THR A 233 -2.70 -14.14 -5.95
CA THR A 233 -4.13 -13.76 -5.84
C THR A 233 -4.85 -14.59 -4.80
N GLY A 234 -5.78 -13.97 -4.08
CA GLY A 234 -6.68 -14.68 -3.18
C GLY A 234 -7.62 -15.61 -3.94
N LYS A 235 -7.78 -16.85 -3.47
CA LYS A 235 -8.75 -17.80 -4.05
C LYS A 235 -10.20 -17.28 -4.01
N ILE A 236 -10.50 -16.44 -3.02
CA ILE A 236 -11.81 -15.82 -2.79
C ILE A 236 -11.63 -14.30 -2.84
N SER A 237 -11.04 -13.81 -3.92
CA SER A 237 -10.89 -12.38 -4.18
C SER A 237 -12.11 -11.88 -4.97
N ASP A 238 -12.65 -10.73 -4.56
CA ASP A 238 -13.71 -10.01 -5.29
C ASP A 238 -13.10 -8.95 -6.25
N MET A 239 -11.78 -9.03 -6.48
CA MET A 239 -11.04 -8.22 -7.46
C MET A 239 -10.91 -8.94 -8.79
#